data_AF-A0AA86MK25-F1
#
_entry.id   AF-A0AA86MK25-F1
#
_cell.length_a   1.000
_cell.length_b   1.000
_cell.length_c   1.000
_cell.angle_alpha   90.00
_cell.angle_beta   90.00
_cell.angle_gamma   90.00
#
_symmetry.space_group_name_H-M   'P 1'
#
loop_
_entity.id
_entity.type
_entity.pdbx_description
1 polymer ?
#
loop_
_entity_poly.entity_id
_entity_poly.type
_entity_poly.pdbx_seq_one_letter_code
_entity_poly.pdbx_strand_id
1 'polypeptide(L)'
;MHGVDNVKNAIDKSIEVEKYDFNYINGILKNWKRDGYPNLNQKEGGHKNGGRFNRKGDEQNKNEFAGFKPKKPRVLTEEERKKTETILI
;
A
#
# COMPACT_ATOMS: atom_id res chain seq x y z
N MET A 1 -4.56 21.26 -11.67
CA MET A 1 -3.64 21.23 -12.82
C MET A 1 -2.23 21.12 -12.28
N HIS A 2 -1.37 20.27 -12.85
CA HIS A 2 0.04 20.17 -12.44
C HIS A 2 0.84 21.30 -13.11
N GLY A 3 1.77 21.95 -12.40
CA GLY A 3 2.67 22.94 -13.00
C GLY A 3 3.67 22.28 -13.95
N VAL A 4 4.09 23.00 -14.99
CA VAL A 4 5.01 22.49 -16.03
C VAL A 4 6.30 21.94 -15.41
N ASP A 5 6.88 22.64 -14.42
CA ASP A 5 8.12 22.23 -13.76
C ASP A 5 7.94 20.93 -12.96
N ASN A 6 6.77 20.74 -12.35
CA ASN A 6 6.46 19.49 -11.64
C ASN A 6 6.31 18.31 -12.61
N VAL A 7 5.77 18.55 -13.81
CA VAL A 7 5.66 17.49 -14.83
C VAL A 7 7.03 17.11 -15.37
N LYS A 8 7.90 18.09 -15.66
CA LYS A 8 9.29 17.83 -16.08
C LYS A 8 10.04 16.98 -15.06
N ASN A 9 9.98 17.35 -13.78
CA ASN A 9 10.63 16.58 -12.71
C ASN A 9 10.07 15.16 -12.56
N ALA A 10 8.76 14.97 -12.78
CA ALA A 10 8.17 13.64 -12.75
C ALA A 10 8.66 12.78 -13.93
N ILE A 11 8.90 13.39 -15.10
CA ILE A 11 9.51 12.75 -16.26
C ILE A 11 10.98 12.42 -15.97
N ASP A 12 11.76 13.34 -15.41
CA ASP A 12 13.17 13.10 -15.09
C ASP A 12 13.33 11.93 -14.11
N LYS A 13 12.51 11.88 -13.05
CA LYS A 13 12.46 10.71 -12.16
C LYS A 13 12.06 9.44 -12.88
N SER A 14 11.14 9.51 -13.84
CA SER A 14 10.73 8.34 -14.60
C SER A 14 11.87 7.78 -15.46
N ILE A 15 12.73 8.67 -15.99
CA ILE A 15 13.94 8.29 -16.74
C ILE A 15 14.98 7.67 -15.81
N GLU A 16 15.20 8.21 -14.61
CA GLU A 16 16.14 7.66 -13.61
C GLU A 16 15.82 6.19 -13.25
N VAL A 17 14.54 5.81 -13.23
CA VAL A 17 14.10 4.44 -12.95
C VAL A 17 13.80 3.62 -14.21
N GLU A 18 14.17 4.14 -15.40
CA GLU A 18 13.92 3.54 -16.72
C GLU A 18 12.44 3.17 -16.98
N LYS A 19 11.51 3.93 -16.39
CA LYS A 19 10.07 3.73 -16.51
C LYS A 19 9.41 4.88 -17.25
N TYR A 20 9.45 4.84 -18.56
CA TYR A 20 8.95 5.90 -19.45
C TYR A 20 7.42 5.92 -19.65
N ASP A 21 6.66 5.12 -18.90
CA ASP A 21 5.21 5.05 -19.02
C ASP A 21 4.55 6.29 -18.40
N PHE A 22 3.64 6.93 -19.13
CA PHE A 22 2.79 8.00 -18.64
C PHE A 22 1.97 7.58 -17.41
N ASN A 23 1.60 6.30 -17.27
CA ASN A 23 0.93 5.81 -16.06
C ASN A 23 1.81 5.97 -14.82
N TYR A 24 3.11 5.73 -14.96
CA TYR A 24 4.08 5.86 -13.88
C TYR A 24 4.29 7.34 -13.51
N ILE A 25 4.49 8.19 -14.52
CA ILE A 25 4.61 9.66 -14.35
C ILE A 25 3.35 10.22 -13.65
N ASN A 26 2.16 9.79 -14.08
CA ASN A 26 0.91 10.19 -13.44
C ASN A 26 0.80 9.68 -11.99
N GLY A 27 1.35 8.50 -11.68
CA GLY A 27 1.45 7.99 -10.32
C GLY A 27 2.30 8.89 -9.43
N ILE A 28 3.47 9.33 -9.92
CA ILE A 28 4.35 10.28 -9.22
C ILE A 28 3.60 11.59 -8.95
N LEU A 29 2.98 12.16 -9.98
CA LEU A 29 2.23 13.43 -9.87
C LEU A 29 1.04 13.33 -8.91
N LYS A 30 0.34 12.19 -8.87
CA LYS A 30 -0.75 11.94 -7.90
C LYS A 30 -0.23 11.86 -6.48
N ASN A 31 0.90 11.18 -6.27
CA ASN A 31 1.54 11.11 -4.95
C ASN A 31 2.00 12.51 -4.51
N TRP A 32 2.62 13.31 -5.38
CA TRP A 32 3.00 14.68 -5.04
C TRP A 32 1.83 15.63 -4.81
N LYS A 33 0.74 15.47 -5.56
CA LYS A 33 -0.50 16.22 -5.28
C LYS A 33 -1.04 15.93 -3.87
N ARG A 34 -0.83 14.70 -3.37
CA ARG A 34 -1.27 14.27 -2.03
C ARG A 34 -0.27 14.66 -0.93
N ASP A 35 1.01 14.43 -1.17
CA ASP A 35 2.07 14.47 -0.15
C ASP A 35 2.87 15.79 -0.19
N GLY A 36 2.61 16.64 -1.19
CA GLY A 36 3.34 17.87 -1.47
C GLY A 36 4.35 17.69 -2.62
N TYR A 37 4.46 18.70 -3.48
CA TYR A 37 5.48 18.72 -4.52
C TYR A 37 6.87 18.94 -3.89
N PRO A 38 7.92 18.29 -4.40
CA PRO A 38 9.26 18.52 -3.93
C PRO A 38 9.67 19.98 -4.17
N ASN A 39 10.23 20.64 -3.16
CA ASN A 39 10.82 21.97 -3.32
C ASN A 39 12.11 21.84 -4.13
N LEU A 40 12.13 22.32 -5.38
CA LEU A 40 13.31 22.25 -6.27
C LEU A 40 14.57 22.89 -5.66
N ASN A 41 14.42 23.87 -4.77
CA ASN A 41 15.55 24.59 -4.15
C ASN A 41 16.15 23.86 -2.93
N GLN A 42 15.55 22.76 -2.48
CA GLN A 42 16.00 22.03 -1.30
C GLN A 42 16.59 20.70 -1.76
N LYS A 43 17.92 20.67 -2.00
CA LYS A 43 18.65 19.43 -2.19
C LYS A 43 18.47 18.56 -0.95
N GLU A 44 17.88 17.38 -1.17
CA GLU A 44 17.83 16.22 -0.28
C GLU A 44 17.39 16.47 1.17
N GLY A 45 16.14 16.08 1.49
CA GLY A 45 15.66 16.16 2.86
C GLY A 45 14.26 15.63 3.10
N GLY A 46 14.05 14.33 2.87
CA GLY A 46 13.07 13.51 3.60
C GLY A 46 11.58 13.85 3.42
N HIS A 47 10.92 13.21 2.44
CA HIS A 47 9.51 12.89 2.65
C HIS A 47 9.46 11.81 3.73
N LYS A 48 9.05 12.21 4.93
CA LYS A 48 8.84 11.30 6.07
C LYS A 48 7.82 10.25 5.65
N ASN A 49 8.30 9.03 5.40
CA ASN A 49 7.47 7.85 5.29
C ASN A 49 6.54 7.79 6.50
N GLY A 50 5.22 7.82 6.28
CA GLY A 50 4.24 7.63 7.37
C GLY A 50 3.13 8.68 7.48
N GLY A 51 2.68 9.29 6.38
CA GLY A 51 1.42 10.03 6.40
C GLY A 51 0.27 9.07 6.75
N ARG A 52 -0.33 9.24 7.93
CA ARG A 52 -1.52 8.47 8.36
C ARG A 52 -2.53 8.46 7.23
N PHE A 53 -2.83 7.27 6.72
CA PHE A 53 -3.86 7.08 5.72
C PHE A 53 -5.22 7.46 6.33
N ASN A 54 -5.64 8.71 6.17
CA ASN A 54 -7.04 9.08 6.28
C ASN A 54 -7.77 8.60 5.02
N ARG A 55 -7.79 7.28 4.78
CA ARG A 55 -8.87 6.72 3.97
C ARG A 55 -10.12 6.97 4.80
N LYS A 56 -10.95 7.93 4.40
CA LYS A 56 -12.39 7.73 4.55
C LYS A 56 -12.65 6.46 3.77
N GLY A 57 -12.56 5.31 4.45
CA GLY A 57 -13.13 4.10 3.89
C GLY A 57 -14.56 4.45 3.54
N ASP A 58 -15.02 4.03 2.36
CA ASP A 58 -16.46 3.83 2.20
C ASP A 58 -16.96 3.16 3.46
N GLU A 59 -18.07 3.66 4.02
CA GLU A 59 -18.70 3.10 5.21
C GLU A 59 -18.98 1.62 4.94
N GLN A 60 -17.99 0.77 5.20
CA GLN A 60 -18.13 -0.67 5.14
C GLN A 60 -19.24 -0.98 6.12
N ASN A 61 -20.25 -1.65 5.61
CA ASN A 61 -21.47 -1.85 6.33
C ASN A 61 -21.10 -2.74 7.53
N LYS A 62 -21.00 -2.13 8.73
CA LYS A 62 -20.43 -2.77 9.94
C LYS A 62 -21.20 -4.03 10.36
N ASN A 63 -22.32 -4.30 9.70
CA ASN A 63 -23.20 -5.43 9.90
C ASN A 63 -22.94 -6.60 8.94
N GLU A 64 -21.99 -6.52 8.00
CA GLU A 64 -21.69 -7.59 7.03
C GLU A 64 -21.32 -8.94 7.68
N PHE A 65 -20.83 -8.92 8.92
CA PHE A 65 -20.49 -10.12 9.69
C PHE A 65 -21.34 -10.30 10.96
N ALA A 66 -22.40 -9.49 11.12
CA ALA A 66 -23.33 -9.66 12.22
C ALA A 66 -24.07 -10.99 12.07
N GLY A 67 -23.82 -11.94 12.98
CA GLY A 67 -24.42 -13.27 12.97
C GLY A 67 -23.45 -14.43 12.68
N PHE A 68 -22.19 -14.14 12.36
CA PHE A 68 -21.18 -15.20 12.30
C PHE A 68 -20.91 -15.77 13.70
N LYS A 69 -21.38 -17.00 13.96
CA LYS A 69 -21.02 -17.75 15.15
C LYS A 69 -19.86 -18.69 14.79
N PRO A 70 -18.64 -18.51 15.35
CA PRO A 70 -17.52 -19.38 15.04
C PRO A 70 -17.84 -20.82 15.44
N LYS A 71 -17.56 -21.77 14.54
CA LYS A 71 -17.64 -23.20 14.88
C LYS A 71 -16.52 -23.51 15.87
N LYS A 72 -16.81 -24.37 16.85
CA LYS A 72 -15.77 -24.86 17.78
C LYS A 72 -14.67 -25.56 16.97
N PRO A 73 -13.39 -25.37 17.32
CA PRO A 73 -12.30 -26.07 16.66
C PRO A 73 -12.46 -27.58 16.84
N ARG A 74 -12.16 -28.34 15.79
CA ARG A 74 -12.07 -29.80 15.88
C ARG A 74 -10.87 -30.14 16.76
N VAL A 75 -11.09 -30.93 17.80
CA VAL A 75 -10.01 -31.51 18.62
C VAL A 75 -9.51 -32.75 17.89
N LEU A 76 -8.22 -32.78 17.56
CA LEU A 76 -7.58 -33.93 16.93
C LEU A 76 -7.37 -35.04 17.97
N THR A 77 -7.51 -36.29 17.56
CA THR A 77 -7.10 -37.42 18.39
C THR A 77 -5.57 -37.53 18.47
N GLU A 78 -5.04 -38.23 19.47
CA GLU A 78 -3.58 -38.39 19.64
C GLU A 78 -2.90 -39.00 18.41
N GLU A 79 -3.60 -39.88 17.69
CA GLU A 79 -3.10 -40.50 16.45
C GLU A 79 -3.01 -39.48 15.30
N GLU A 80 -4.02 -38.63 15.14
CA GLU A 80 -4.03 -37.57 14.14
C GLU A 80 -2.94 -36.53 14.44
N ARG A 81 -2.72 -36.22 15.72
CA ARG A 81 -1.65 -35.31 16.17
C ARG A 81 -0.26 -35.87 15.88
N LYS A 82 -0.01 -37.15 16.17
CA LYS A 82 1.28 -37.80 15.85
C LYS A 82 1.56 -37.82 14.34
N LYS A 83 0.53 -38.05 13.51
CA LYS A 83 0.67 -37.98 12.04
C LYS A 83 1.07 -36.57 11.57
N THR A 84 0.47 -35.52 12.12
CA THR A 84 0.88 -34.15 11.77
C THR A 84 2.29 -33.82 12.20
N GLU A 85 2.74 -34.34 13.36
CA GLU A 85 4.12 -34.18 13.84
C GLU A 85 5.13 -34.88 12.91
N THR A 86 4.77 -36.02 12.32
CA THR A 86 5.63 -36.75 11.36
C THR A 86 5.70 -36.12 9.96
N ILE A 87 4.65 -35.39 9.53
CA ILE A 87 4.60 -34.74 8.21
C ILE A 87 5.37 -33.40 8.21
N LEU A 88 5.57 -32.82 9.39
CA LEU A 88 6.26 -31.53 9.56
C LEU A 88 7.80 -31.66 9.61
N ILE A 89 8.34 -32.88 9.46
CA ILE A 89 9.76 -33.23 9.42
C ILE A 89 10.12 -33.60 7.98
#